data_AF-A0AAU6WS05-F1
#
_entry.id   AF-A0AAU6WS05-F1
#
_cell.length_a   1.000
_cell.length_b   1.000
_cell.length_c   1.000
_cell.angle_alpha   90.00
_cell.angle_beta   90.00
_cell.angle_gamma   90.00
#
_symmetry.space_group_name_H-M   'P 1'
#
loop_
_entity.id
_entity.type
_entity.pdbx_description
1 polymer ?
#
loop_
_entity_poly.entity_id
_entity_poly.type
_entity_poly.pdbx_seq_one_letter_code
_entity_poly.pdbx_strand_id
1 'polypeptide(L)' 'MVEVTPEAVIADLNHPMAGKVLDFQVEILNTRPATEEELSHGHAHGIDGNEAH' A
#
# COMPACT_ATOMS: atom_id res chain seq x y z
N MET A 1 18.74 -2.43 -4.13
CA MET A 1 20.20 -2.60 -3.94
C MET A 1 20.89 -1.23 -3.91
N VAL A 2 21.84 -1.01 -2.99
CA VAL A 2 22.71 0.17 -3.02
C VAL A 2 24.15 -0.30 -2.97
N GLU A 3 24.96 0.16 -3.91
CA GLU A 3 26.37 -0.18 -4.02
C GLU A 3 27.19 1.10 -4.22
N VAL A 4 28.35 1.17 -3.58
CA VAL A 4 29.27 2.32 -3.68
C VAL A 4 30.59 1.83 -4.23
N THR A 5 30.99 2.38 -5.38
CA THR A 5 32.33 2.23 -5.94
C THR A 5 33.13 3.52 -5.72
N PRO A 6 34.46 3.53 -5.94
CA PRO A 6 35.25 4.76 -5.82
C PRO A 6 34.80 5.87 -6.79
N GLU A 7 34.16 5.52 -7.90
CA GLU A 7 33.74 6.44 -8.96
C GLU A 7 32.25 6.79 -8.92
N ALA A 8 31.40 5.94 -8.34
CA ALA A 8 29.95 6.11 -8.42
C ALA A 8 29.18 5.48 -7.25
N VAL A 9 27.96 5.98 -7.06
CA VAL A 9 26.94 5.34 -6.22
C VAL A 9 25.86 4.77 -7.13
N ILE A 10 25.60 3.48 -7.02
CA ILE A 10 24.52 2.79 -7.73
C ILE A 10 23.36 2.64 -6.75
N ALA A 11 22.24 3.28 -7.07
CA ALA A 11 21.03 3.23 -6.27
C ALA A 11 19.89 2.61 -7.07
N ASP A 12 19.27 1.60 -6.46
CA ASP A 12 18.02 1.01 -6.92
C ASP A 12 16.84 1.72 -6.25
N LEU A 13 16.03 2.39 -7.06
CA LEU A 13 14.87 3.16 -6.62
C LEU A 13 13.56 2.38 -6.76
N ASN A 14 13.62 1.09 -7.09
CA ASN A 14 12.42 0.27 -7.10
C ASN A 14 11.87 0.13 -5.68
N HIS A 15 10.56 -0.03 -5.57
CA HIS A 15 9.92 -0.37 -4.31
C HIS A 15 10.58 -1.62 -3.70
N PRO A 16 10.78 -1.72 -2.38
CA PRO A 16 11.49 -2.86 -1.76
C PRO A 16 10.95 -4.25 -2.12
N MET A 17 9.66 -4.33 -2.48
CA MET A 17 8.99 -5.56 -2.89
C MET A 17 8.95 -5.81 -4.40
N ALA A 18 9.55 -4.94 -5.22
CA ALA A 18 9.59 -5.13 -6.67
C ALA A 18 10.31 -6.45 -7.03
N GLY A 19 9.71 -7.22 -7.94
CA GLY A 19 10.24 -8.52 -8.37
C GLY A 19 10.11 -9.66 -7.36
N LYS A 20 9.52 -9.43 -6.18
CA LYS A 20 9.23 -10.49 -5.20
C LYS A 20 7.85 -11.09 -5.45
N VAL A 21 7.75 -12.41 -5.29
CA VAL A 21 6.45 -13.07 -5.09
C VAL A 21 6.00 -12.78 -3.67
N LEU A 22 4.76 -12.34 -3.51
CA LEU A 22 4.16 -12.05 -2.20
C LEU A 22 3.05 -13.07 -1.94
N ASP A 23 3.28 -13.96 -0.99
CA ASP A 23 2.33 -14.98 -0.57
C ASP A 23 1.58 -14.50 0.68
N PHE A 24 0.25 -14.46 0.59
CA PHE A 24 -0.62 -14.03 1.69
C PHE A 24 -1.66 -15.09 2.00
N GLN A 25 -1.94 -15.26 3.30
CA GLN A 25 -3.14 -15.93 3.78
C GLN A 25 -4.15 -14.86 4.22
N VAL A 26 -5.33 -14.86 3.60
CA VAL A 26 -6.34 -13.81 3.81
C VAL A 26 -7.66 -14.44 4.24
N GLU A 27 -8.37 -13.76 5.15
CA GLU A 27 -9.74 -14.06 5.58
C GLU A 27 -10.62 -12.82 5.41
N ILE A 28 -11.86 -13.00 4.95
CA ILE A 28 -12.83 -11.91 4.82
C ILE A 28 -13.61 -11.81 6.13
N LEU A 29 -13.42 -10.71 6.86
CA LEU A 29 -14.08 -10.49 8.16
C LEU A 29 -15.46 -9.82 8.02
N ASN A 30 -15.63 -8.91 7.05
CA ASN A 30 -16.89 -8.18 6.84
C ASN A 30 -16.94 -7.54 5.45
N THR A 31 -18.15 -7.20 4.98
CA THR A 31 -18.42 -6.41 3.77
C THR A 31 -19.55 -5.43 4.01
N ARG A 32 -19.42 -4.19 3.51
CA ARG A 32 -20.50 -3.20 3.52
C ARG A 32 -20.46 -2.35 2.24
N PRO A 33 -21.57 -1.67 1.89
CA PRO A 33 -21.52 -0.61 0.88
C PRO A 33 -20.60 0.54 1.34
N ALA A 34 -19.91 1.14 0.37
CA ALA A 34 -19.20 2.40 0.58
C ALA A 34 -20.21 3.56 0.70
N THR A 35 -19.89 4.57 1.51
CA THR A 35 -20.66 5.82 1.58
C THR A 35 -20.36 6.71 0.36
N GLU A 36 -21.18 7.74 0.12
CA GLU A 36 -20.91 8.72 -0.95
C GLU A 36 -19.57 9.44 -0.75
N GLU A 37 -19.19 9.68 0.50
CA GLU A 37 -17.93 10.34 0.87
C GLU A 37 -16.71 9.47 0.57
N GLU A 38 -16.75 8.19 0.96
CA GLU A 38 -15.68 7.22 0.67
C GLU A 38 -15.48 7.01 -0.84
N LEU A 39 -16.57 7.03 -1.61
CA LEU A 39 -16.52 6.97 -3.07
C LEU A 39 -15.87 8.25 -3.65
N SER A 40 -16.15 9.40 -3.07
CA SER A 40 -15.54 10.69 -3.47
C SER A 40 -14.05 10.75 -3.12
N HIS A 41 -13.63 10.25 -1.96
CA HIS A 41 -12.24 10.24 -1.50
C HIS A 41 -11.41 9.10 -2.11
N GLY A 42 -12.06 8.02 -2.56
CA GLY A 42 -11.41 6.87 -3.17
C GLY A 42 -10.78 5.88 -2.18
N HIS A 43 -11.12 5.98 -0.89
CA HIS A 43 -10.65 5.06 0.15
C HIS A 43 -11.68 4.89 1.27
N ALA A 44 -11.55 3.80 2.04
CA ALA A 44 -12.46 3.51 3.14
C ALA A 44 -12.13 4.36 4.38
N HIS A 45 -13.17 4.84 5.06
CA HIS A 45 -13.09 5.62 6.29
C HIS A 45 -13.40 4.68 7.46
N GLY A 46 -12.38 4.07 8.05
CA GLY A 46 -12.56 3.17 9.20
C GLY A 46 -13.57 2.02 8.98
N ILE A 47 -13.84 1.26 10.05
CA ILE A 47 -14.84 0.16 10.00
C ILE A 47 -16.26 0.74 10.03
N ASP A 48 -16.45 1.83 10.78
CA ASP A 48 -17.73 2.50 11.02
C ASP A 48 -18.10 3.54 9.95
N GLY A 49 -17.24 3.79 8.97
CA GLY A 49 -17.47 4.81 7.94
C GLY A 49 -16.99 6.21 8.34
N ASN A 50 -16.32 6.36 9.49
CA ASN A 50 -15.80 7.63 9.97
C ASN A 50 -14.28 7.72 9.81
N GLU A 51 -13.79 8.92 9.54
CA GLU A 51 -12.37 9.23 9.58
C GLU A 51 -12.13 10.56 10.32
N ALA A 52 -10.96 10.67 10.94
CA ALA A 52 -10.42 11.94 11.39
C ALA A 52 -9.25 12.27 10.46
N HIS A 53 -9.52 13.06 9.42
CA HIS A 53 -8.47 13.72 8.67
C HIS A 53 -7.74 14.76 9.55
#